data_AF-A0A453DYV5-F1
#
_entry.id   AF-A0A453DYV5-F1
#
_cell.length_a   1.000
_cell.length_b   1.000
_cell.length_c   1.000
_cell.angle_alpha   90.00
_cell.angle_beta   90.00
_cell.angle_gamma   90.00
#
_symmetry.space_group_name_H-M   'P 1'
#
loop_
_entity.id
_entity.type
_entity.pdbx_description
1 polymer ?
#
loop_
_entity_poly.entity_id
_entity_poly.type
_entity_poly.pdbx_seq_one_letter_code
_entity_poly.pdbx_strand_id
1 'polypeptide(L)'
;MAFPTLPVSLTCLTLLVLLSIAMAADNNSTATGLILLNCGASSQNIDDSGRTWDGDSGSKFTPSVKGVATNASYQDPSLPSRTPFMTARIFTSSYTYSFPVSPGRTFLRLYFYPRLGPHLCPISTSE
;
A
#
# COMPACT_ATOMS: atom_id res chain seq x y z
N MET A 1 16.24 -57.31 -16.92
CA MET A 1 15.71 -56.00 -17.35
C MET A 1 15.53 -55.14 -16.10
N ALA A 2 16.54 -54.33 -15.75
CA ALA A 2 16.48 -53.44 -14.59
C ALA A 2 15.88 -52.10 -15.05
N PHE A 3 14.68 -51.79 -14.55
CA PHE A 3 13.98 -50.56 -14.91
C PHE A 3 14.70 -49.36 -14.29
N PRO A 4 14.99 -48.29 -15.06
CA PRO A 4 15.66 -47.08 -14.56
C PRO A 4 14.66 -46.18 -13.81
N THR A 5 13.89 -46.73 -12.87
CA THR A 5 12.90 -45.98 -12.08
C THR A 5 13.54 -45.10 -11.02
N LEU A 6 14.71 -45.50 -10.52
CA LEU A 6 15.48 -44.78 -9.50
C LEU A 6 15.97 -43.39 -9.97
N PRO A 7 16.64 -43.24 -11.13
CA PRO A 7 17.08 -41.92 -11.61
C PRO A 7 15.89 -41.01 -11.95
N VAL A 8 14.82 -41.56 -12.53
CA VAL A 8 13.61 -40.79 -12.88
C VAL A 8 12.92 -40.27 -11.62
N SER A 9 12.77 -41.12 -10.60
CA SER A 9 12.21 -40.72 -9.31
C SER A 9 13.03 -39.62 -8.63
N LEU A 10 14.37 -39.72 -8.67
CA LEU A 10 15.27 -38.73 -8.08
C LEU A 10 15.21 -37.37 -8.81
N THR A 11 15.12 -37.38 -10.14
CA THR A 11 14.92 -36.15 -10.93
C THR A 11 13.56 -35.50 -10.69
N CYS A 12 12.51 -36.29 -10.46
CA CYS A 12 11.18 -35.77 -10.16
C CYS A 12 11.15 -35.11 -8.76
N LEU A 13 11.75 -35.75 -7.76
CA LEU A 13 11.81 -35.23 -6.41
C LEU A 13 12.61 -33.92 -6.33
N THR A 14 13.74 -33.85 -7.03
CA THR A 14 14.55 -32.62 -7.11
C THR A 14 13.78 -31.47 -7.78
N LEU A 15 13.04 -31.74 -8.86
CA LEU A 15 12.20 -30.74 -9.52
C LEU A 15 11.06 -30.24 -8.61
N LEU A 16 10.40 -31.14 -7.86
CA LEU A 16 9.35 -30.79 -6.89
C LEU A 16 9.88 -29.92 -5.75
N VAL A 17 11.08 -30.22 -5.25
CA VAL A 17 11.75 -29.41 -4.21
C VAL A 17 12.12 -28.03 -4.76
N LEU A 18 12.69 -27.96 -5.96
CA LEU A 18 13.01 -26.68 -6.63
C LEU A 18 11.76 -25.82 -6.86
N LEU A 19 10.65 -26.44 -7.28
CA LEU A 19 9.38 -25.74 -7.48
C LEU A 19 8.80 -25.22 -6.16
N SER A 20 8.91 -26.00 -5.09
CA SER A 20 8.48 -25.60 -3.74
C SER A 20 9.28 -24.42 -3.20
N ILE A 21 10.60 -24.40 -3.44
CA ILE A 21 11.49 -23.29 -3.05
C ILE A 21 11.18 -22.03 -3.88
N ALA A 22 10.91 -22.17 -5.18
CA ALA A 22 10.55 -21.04 -6.04
C ALA A 22 9.23 -20.37 -5.59
N MET A 23 8.22 -21.18 -5.24
CA MET A 23 6.94 -20.70 -4.70
C MET A 23 7.10 -19.99 -3.34
N ALA A 24 8.06 -20.42 -2.52
CA ALA A 24 8.36 -19.77 -1.25
C ALA A 24 9.13 -18.46 -1.41
N ALA A 25 9.90 -18.27 -2.48
CA ALA A 25 10.63 -17.03 -2.74
C ALA A 25 9.72 -15.88 -3.22
N ASP A 26 8.59 -16.21 -3.85
CA ASP A 26 7.63 -15.21 -4.37
C ASP A 26 6.77 -14.58 -3.25
N ASN A 27 6.76 -15.17 -2.04
CA ASN A 27 6.00 -14.65 -0.91
C ASN A 27 6.67 -13.44 -0.22
N ASN A 28 7.95 -13.20 -0.51
CA ASN A 28 8.67 -12.06 0.04
C ASN A 28 8.72 -10.95 -1.01
N SER A 29 7.54 -10.44 -1.36
CA SER A 29 7.38 -9.23 -2.17
C SER A 29 7.89 -8.02 -1.35
N THR A 30 9.20 -7.94 -1.15
CA THR A 30 9.88 -6.67 -0.91
C THR A 30 9.54 -5.84 -2.14
N ALA A 31 8.61 -4.91 -2.00
CA ALA A 31 8.23 -4.02 -3.07
C ALA A 31 9.45 -3.16 -3.36
N THR A 32 10.30 -3.62 -4.28
CA THR A 32 11.29 -2.80 -4.98
C THR A 32 10.59 -1.75 -5.86
N GLY A 33 9.26 -1.82 -5.95
CA GLY A 33 8.38 -0.93 -6.68
C GLY A 33 7.78 0.20 -5.83
N LEU A 34 7.43 1.25 -6.55
CA LEU A 34 6.64 2.39 -6.08
C LEU A 34 5.43 1.93 -5.26
N ILE A 35 5.32 2.37 -4.01
CA ILE A 35 4.15 2.17 -3.15
C ILE A 35 3.27 3.41 -3.26
N LEU A 36 2.04 3.22 -3.73
CA LEU A 36 1.02 4.27 -3.82
C LEU A 36 -0.15 3.89 -2.91
N LEU A 37 -0.36 4.69 -1.86
CA LEU A 37 -1.36 4.43 -0.84
C LEU A 37 -2.37 5.57 -0.80
N ASN A 38 -3.65 5.25 -0.97
CA ASN A 38 -4.77 6.17 -0.87
C ASN A 38 -5.42 6.07 0.52
N CYS A 39 -5.14 7.06 1.36
CA CYS A 39 -5.61 7.09 2.74
C CYS A 39 -7.14 7.28 2.82
N GLY A 40 -7.82 6.45 3.61
CA GLY A 40 -9.28 6.49 3.76
C GLY A 40 -10.05 5.74 2.69
N ALA A 41 -9.39 5.22 1.65
CA ALA A 41 -10.03 4.36 0.66
C ALA A 41 -10.06 2.88 1.12
N SER A 42 -11.14 2.18 0.75
CA SER A 42 -11.33 0.76 1.07
C SER A 42 -10.89 -0.20 -0.05
N SER A 43 -10.65 0.33 -1.24
CA SER A 43 -10.27 -0.46 -2.41
C SER A 43 -9.18 0.25 -3.20
N GLN A 44 -8.63 -0.45 -4.18
CA GLN A 44 -7.72 0.12 -5.15
C GLN A 44 -8.43 1.18 -6.01
N ASN A 45 -7.70 2.24 -6.37
CA ASN A 45 -8.17 3.35 -7.20
C ASN A 45 -7.13 3.66 -8.28
N ILE A 46 -7.58 4.17 -9.43
CA ILE A 46 -6.70 4.63 -10.51
C ILE A 46 -6.81 6.15 -10.57
N ASP A 47 -5.67 6.84 -10.69
CA ASP A 47 -5.65 8.28 -10.92
C ASP A 47 -5.69 8.64 -12.41
N ASP A 48 -5.89 9.91 -12.74
CA ASP A 48 -6.02 10.37 -14.12
C ASP A 48 -4.73 10.20 -14.95
N SER A 49 -3.59 9.90 -14.29
CA SER A 49 -2.34 9.53 -14.96
C SER A 49 -2.17 8.02 -15.20
N GLY A 50 -3.18 7.22 -14.83
CA GLY A 50 -3.18 5.76 -14.98
C GLY A 50 -2.41 5.02 -13.89
N ARG A 51 -2.01 5.69 -12.79
CA ARG A 51 -1.32 5.03 -11.68
C ARG A 51 -2.33 4.39 -10.73
N THR A 52 -1.97 3.21 -10.24
CA THR A 52 -2.79 2.43 -9.32
C THR A 52 -2.42 2.69 -7.87
N TRP A 53 -3.40 3.07 -7.06
CA TRP A 53 -3.27 3.40 -5.65
C TRP A 53 -4.04 2.38 -4.80
N ASP A 54 -3.36 1.72 -3.88
CA ASP A 54 -4.00 0.80 -2.94
C ASP A 54 -4.74 1.59 -1.87
N GLY A 55 -5.95 1.15 -1.50
CA GLY A 55 -6.65 1.70 -0.34
C GLY A 55 -5.95 1.32 0.96
N ASP A 56 -5.94 2.21 1.95
CA ASP A 56 -5.31 1.90 3.23
C ASP A 56 -6.14 0.96 4.11
N SER A 57 -7.45 0.83 3.91
CA SER A 57 -8.27 -0.04 4.75
C SER A 57 -7.89 -1.52 4.56
N GLY A 58 -7.37 -2.16 5.61
CA GLY A 58 -6.98 -3.57 5.54
C GLY A 58 -5.76 -3.83 4.66
N SER A 59 -5.00 -2.79 4.31
CA SER A 59 -3.78 -2.95 3.51
C SER A 59 -2.65 -3.60 4.32
N LYS A 60 -1.70 -4.23 3.61
CA LYS A 60 -0.47 -4.77 4.23
C LYS A 60 0.40 -3.71 4.91
N PHE A 61 0.17 -2.43 4.61
CA PHE A 61 0.89 -1.28 5.18
C PHE A 61 0.27 -0.78 6.49
N THR A 62 -0.92 -1.26 6.82
CA THR A 62 -1.72 -0.88 7.99
C THR A 62 -2.46 -2.08 8.57
N PRO A 63 -1.77 -2.94 9.34
CA PRO A 63 -2.38 -4.15 9.91
C PRO A 63 -3.56 -3.85 10.85
N SER A 64 -3.55 -2.69 11.51
CA SER A 64 -4.65 -2.18 12.31
C SER A 64 -4.85 -0.70 12.00
N VAL A 65 -5.77 -0.42 11.08
CA VAL A 65 -6.11 0.94 10.66
C VAL A 65 -6.87 1.64 11.80
N LYS A 66 -6.27 2.70 12.35
CA LYS A 66 -6.96 3.59 13.32
C LYS A 66 -7.45 4.85 12.60
N GLY A 67 -8.23 5.67 13.29
CA GLY A 67 -8.71 6.94 12.74
C GLY A 67 -9.92 6.79 11.80
N VAL A 68 -10.43 7.93 11.35
CA VAL A 68 -11.70 8.03 10.61
C VAL A 68 -11.39 8.26 9.14
N ALA A 69 -11.90 7.38 8.28
CA ALA A 69 -11.90 7.60 6.84
C ALA A 69 -12.93 8.68 6.49
N THR A 70 -12.57 9.62 5.63
CA THR A 70 -13.43 10.72 5.24
C THR A 70 -13.23 11.06 3.77
N ASN A 71 -14.29 11.60 3.16
CA ASN A 71 -14.25 12.12 1.80
C ASN A 71 -14.35 13.64 1.85
N ALA A 72 -13.58 14.31 0.99
CA ALA A 72 -13.77 15.73 0.77
C ALA A 72 -15.15 15.97 0.14
N SER A 73 -15.83 17.02 0.61
CA SER A 73 -17.15 17.42 0.09
C SER A 73 -17.06 18.22 -1.21
N TYR A 74 -15.88 18.76 -1.52
CA TYR A 74 -15.63 19.60 -2.68
C TYR A 74 -14.37 19.14 -3.39
N GLN A 75 -14.44 19.04 -4.71
CA GLN A 75 -13.29 18.80 -5.57
C GLN A 75 -12.88 20.12 -6.21
N ASP A 76 -11.71 20.63 -5.85
CA ASP A 76 -11.14 21.79 -6.52
C ASP A 76 -10.85 21.44 -8.00
N PRO A 77 -11.32 22.23 -8.98
CA PRO A 77 -11.02 22.04 -10.39
C PRO A 77 -9.53 22.04 -10.71
N SER A 78 -8.67 22.61 -9.86
CA SER A 78 -7.22 22.58 -10.02
C SER A 78 -6.59 21.23 -9.63
N LEU A 79 -7.33 20.31 -9.04
CA LEU A 79 -6.80 18.99 -8.70
C LEU A 79 -6.51 18.21 -9.97
N PRO A 80 -5.30 17.61 -10.08
CA PRO A 80 -4.94 16.85 -11.27
C PRO A 80 -5.68 15.50 -11.37
N SER A 81 -6.32 15.07 -10.28
CA SER A 81 -7.09 13.81 -10.19
C SER A 81 -7.89 13.80 -8.88
N ARG A 82 -8.96 13.00 -8.82
CA ARG A 82 -9.66 12.69 -7.56
C ARG A 82 -8.81 11.85 -6.61
N THR A 83 -8.10 10.86 -7.14
CA THR A 83 -7.20 9.99 -6.37
C THR A 83 -5.80 10.62 -6.33
N PRO A 84 -5.13 10.72 -5.17
CA PRO A 84 -5.54 10.31 -3.82
C PRO A 84 -6.14 11.44 -2.97
N PHE A 85 -6.55 12.57 -3.56
CA PHE A 85 -6.86 13.80 -2.83
C PHE A 85 -8.25 13.86 -2.20
N MET A 86 -9.24 13.20 -2.79
CA MET A 86 -10.64 13.27 -2.37
C MET A 86 -10.98 12.37 -1.17
N THR A 87 -10.05 11.51 -0.76
CA THR A 87 -10.17 10.64 0.41
C THR A 87 -9.03 10.92 1.38
N ALA A 88 -9.32 10.87 2.67
CA ALA A 88 -8.32 11.04 3.71
C ALA A 88 -8.62 10.16 4.91
N ARG A 89 -7.58 9.90 5.71
CA ARG A 89 -7.71 9.31 7.04
C ARG A 89 -7.30 10.32 8.10
N ILE A 90 -8.21 10.60 9.03
CA ILE A 90 -7.99 11.53 10.12
C ILE A 90 -7.63 10.76 11.38
N PHE A 91 -6.51 11.11 12.00
CA PHE A 91 -6.06 10.55 13.27
C PHE A 91 -6.20 11.59 14.38
N THR A 92 -6.84 11.21 15.49
CA THR A 92 -6.98 12.04 16.70
C THR A 92 -5.90 11.73 17.75
N SER A 93 -5.02 10.78 17.47
CA SER A 93 -3.88 10.37 18.28
C SER A 93 -2.75 9.87 17.36
N SER A 94 -1.54 9.75 17.90
CA SER A 94 -0.38 9.29 17.12
C SER A 94 -0.64 7.94 16.44
N TYR A 95 -0.34 7.87 15.16
CA TYR A 95 -0.48 6.67 14.34
C TYR A 95 0.73 6.49 13.44
N THR A 96 1.08 5.23 13.15
CA THR A 96 2.26 4.85 12.39
C THR A 96 1.88 3.92 11.26
N TYR A 97 2.29 4.29 10.04
CA TYR A 97 2.30 3.39 8.89
C TYR A 97 3.64 2.64 8.83
N SER A 98 3.61 1.36 8.46
CA SER A 98 4.81 0.53 8.33
C SER A 98 4.93 0.03 6.90
N PHE A 99 6.02 0.39 6.22
CA PHE A 99 6.27 0.02 4.83
C PHE A 99 7.49 -0.92 4.75
N PRO A 100 7.33 -2.15 4.24
CA PRO A 100 8.46 -3.02 3.94
C PRO A 100 9.18 -2.48 2.70
N VAL A 101 10.39 -1.94 2.88
CA VAL A 101 11.21 -1.40 1.79
C VAL A 101 12.57 -2.10 1.77
N SER A 102 13.18 -2.19 0.58
CA SER A 102 14.55 -2.69 0.44
C SER A 102 15.54 -1.70 1.04
N PRO A 103 16.70 -2.17 1.56
CA PRO A 103 17.76 -1.28 2.03
C PRO A 103 18.22 -0.34 0.92
N GLY A 104 18.28 0.97 1.21
CA GLY A 104 18.69 1.97 0.23
C GLY A 104 18.05 3.33 0.47
N ARG A 105 18.13 4.19 -0.56
CA ARG A 105 17.48 5.51 -0.56
C ARG A 105 16.03 5.37 -1.01
N THR A 106 15.13 6.02 -0.29
CA THR A 106 13.69 6.02 -0.58
C THR A 106 13.18 7.45 -0.63
N PHE A 107 12.27 7.74 -1.57
CA PHE A 107 11.53 8.99 -1.61
C PHE A 107 10.16 8.79 -0.95
N LEU A 108 9.87 9.57 0.09
CA LEU A 108 8.55 9.64 0.70
C LEU A 108 7.83 10.90 0.21
N ARG A 109 6.65 10.73 -0.41
CA ARG A 109 5.78 11.84 -0.82
C ARG A 109 4.45 11.74 -0.10
N LEU A 110 4.13 12.77 0.67
CA LEU A 110 2.84 12.91 1.35
C LEU A 110 1.93 13.82 0.53
N TYR A 111 0.67 13.40 0.37
CA TYR A 111 -0.34 14.14 -0.39
C TYR A 111 -1.36 14.72 0.59
N PHE A 112 -1.53 16.04 0.57
CA PHE A 112 -2.47 16.75 1.43
C PHE A 112 -3.45 17.54 0.58
N TYR A 113 -4.74 17.39 0.86
CA TYR A 113 -5.80 18.25 0.35
C TYR A 113 -6.53 18.86 1.55
N PRO A 114 -6.24 20.13 1.90
CA PRO A 114 -6.73 20.72 3.13
C PRO A 114 -8.24 20.87 3.11
N ARG A 115 -8.89 20.52 4.23
CA ARG A 115 -10.31 20.78 4.43
C ARG A 115 -10.50 22.19 4.97
N LEU A 116 -11.04 23.09 4.14
CA LEU A 116 -11.54 24.37 4.61
C LEU A 116 -12.93 24.17 5.21
N GLY A 117 -13.00 23.99 6.53
CA GLY A 117 -14.25 23.85 7.27
C GLY A 117 -14.15 24.44 8.67
N PRO A 118 -15.24 25.03 9.21
CA PRO A 118 -15.22 25.82 10.45
C PRO A 118 -14.84 25.05 11.72
N HIS A 119 -14.73 23.72 11.66
CA HIS A 119 -14.38 22.86 12.82
C HIS A 119 -12.93 22.36 12.84
N LEU A 120 -12.08 22.82 11.93
CA LEU A 120 -10.64 22.53 11.95
C LEU A 120 -9.86 23.83 11.68
N CYS A 121 -10.05 24.82 12.55
CA CYS A 121 -9.13 25.94 12.62
C CYS A 121 -7.75 25.42 13.06
N PRO A 122 -6.64 25.84 12.43
CA PRO A 122 -5.31 25.56 12.96
C PRO A 122 -5.20 26.18 14.34
N ILE A 123 -4.49 25.50 15.24
CA ILE A 123 -4.16 25.95 16.59
C ILE A 123 -3.84 27.45 16.57
N SER A 124 -4.78 28.29 17.02
CA SER A 124 -4.47 29.63 17.49
C SER A 124 -3.79 29.44 18.83
N THR A 125 -2.48 29.61 18.84
CA THR A 125 -1.73 29.82 20.08
C THR A 125 -2.23 31.11 20.74
N SER A 126 -2.21 31.07 22.07
CA SER A 126 -2.64 32.08 23.03
C SER A 126 -2.30 33.55 22.72
N GLU A 127 -3.29 34.42 22.95
CA GLU A 127 -3.21 35.56 23.88
C GLU A 127 -4.54 35.68 24.64
#